data_AF-A0A939YB54-F1
#
_entry.id   AF-A0A939YB54-F1
#
_cell.length_a   1.000
_cell.length_b   1.000
_cell.length_c   1.000
_cell.angle_alpha   90.00
_cell.angle_beta   90.00
_cell.angle_gamma   90.00
#
_symmetry.space_group_name_H-M   'P 1'
#
loop_
_entity.id
_entity.type
_entity.pdbx_description
1 polymer ?
#
loop_
_entity_poly.entity_id
_entity_poly.type
_entity_poly.pdbx_seq_one_letter_code
_entity_poly.pdbx_strand_id
1 'polypeptide(L)'
;MVTVTGVENDSPFFGKVIPGDALISVNGHDIRDVLDYRYYTTVKNIECVFCRDGERFVCTAEKDEYDDPGLDFSTFLMDKKRSCRNKCVFCFIDQNPKGMRDSVYFKDDDERLSFLQGSYITLTNLSDEDVERIIKMKITPINVSVHTMEPALRVMMTGNRFAGDSLKKLWRLAEGGTGLNLQFVLCRGINDGEHLKYSLEESAKLKTLISASVVPAGIT
;
A
#
# COMPACT_ATOMS: atom_id res chain seq x y z
N MET A 1 -12.13 10.21 6.59
CA MET A 1 -12.84 9.68 7.78
C MET A 1 -13.39 8.33 7.41
N VAL A 2 -13.10 7.33 8.23
CA VAL A 2 -13.55 5.96 8.06
C VAL A 2 -15.03 5.89 8.43
N THR A 3 -15.92 5.88 7.44
CA THR A 3 -17.37 5.96 7.66
C THR A 3 -18.01 4.59 7.49
N VAL A 4 -18.75 4.15 8.50
CA VAL A 4 -19.52 2.91 8.50
C VAL A 4 -20.68 3.05 7.53
N THR A 5 -20.85 2.08 6.64
CA THR A 5 -21.95 2.02 5.67
C THR A 5 -22.93 0.89 5.93
N GLY A 6 -22.53 -0.08 6.74
CA GLY A 6 -23.32 -1.26 7.08
C GLY A 6 -22.80 -1.90 8.35
N VAL A 7 -23.68 -2.62 9.03
CA VAL A 7 -23.37 -3.43 10.21
C VAL A 7 -24.08 -4.76 10.01
N GLU A 8 -23.33 -5.86 10.03
CA GLU A 8 -23.89 -7.20 9.83
C GLU A 8 -24.86 -7.55 10.98
N ASN A 9 -25.87 -8.38 10.71
CA ASN A 9 -26.92 -8.69 11.70
C ASN A 9 -26.40 -9.48 12.92
N ASP A 10 -25.36 -10.27 12.72
CA ASP A 10 -24.64 -11.04 13.74
C ASP A 10 -23.43 -10.29 14.32
N SER A 11 -23.18 -9.07 13.86
CA SER A 11 -22.13 -8.21 14.43
C SER A 11 -22.39 -7.92 15.90
N PRO A 12 -21.36 -7.94 16.77
CA PRO A 12 -21.47 -7.49 18.16
C PRO A 12 -21.77 -5.98 18.29
N PHE A 13 -21.67 -5.23 17.18
CA PHE A 13 -22.05 -3.82 17.07
C PHE A 13 -23.46 -3.60 16.53
N PHE A 14 -24.19 -4.65 16.15
CA PHE A 14 -25.55 -4.53 15.64
C PHE A 14 -26.47 -3.83 16.66
N GLY A 15 -27.19 -2.81 16.20
CA GLY A 15 -28.06 -1.96 17.05
C GLY A 15 -27.32 -0.94 17.93
N LYS A 16 -25.99 -0.96 18.01
CA LYS A 16 -25.17 0.03 18.73
C LYS A 16 -24.58 1.07 17.79
N VAL A 17 -24.08 0.59 16.64
CA VAL A 17 -23.49 1.40 15.57
C VAL A 17 -24.46 1.40 14.39
N ILE A 18 -24.55 2.52 13.68
CA ILE A 18 -25.42 2.67 12.51
C ILE A 18 -24.62 3.21 11.30
N PRO A 19 -25.10 2.98 10.07
CA PRO A 19 -24.55 3.62 8.89
C PRO A 19 -24.50 5.15 9.07
N GLY A 20 -23.36 5.75 8.74
CA GLY A 20 -23.08 7.17 8.95
C GLY A 20 -22.13 7.45 10.13
N ASP A 21 -22.00 6.52 11.08
CA ASP A 21 -21.03 6.66 12.17
C ASP A 21 -19.59 6.61 11.63
N ALA A 22 -18.71 7.45 12.17
CA ALA A 22 -17.30 7.44 11.84
C ALA A 22 -16.50 6.65 12.89
N LEU A 23 -15.76 5.63 12.46
CA LEU A 23 -14.81 4.92 13.32
C LEU A 23 -13.56 5.79 13.50
N ILE A 24 -13.21 6.06 14.76
CA ILE A 24 -12.06 6.91 15.13
C ILE A 24 -10.88 6.05 15.55
N SER A 25 -11.08 5.15 16.52
CA SER A 25 -10.01 4.32 17.08
C SER A 25 -10.51 2.94 17.48
N VAL A 26 -9.61 1.95 17.48
CA VAL A 26 -9.82 0.62 18.04
C VAL A 26 -8.72 0.36 19.07
N ASN A 27 -9.09 -0.04 20.28
CA ASN A 27 -8.18 -0.33 21.39
C ASN A 27 -7.17 0.81 21.66
N GLY A 28 -7.64 2.06 21.61
CA GLY A 28 -6.81 3.25 21.80
C GLY A 28 -5.89 3.62 20.64
N HIS A 29 -5.99 2.94 19.50
CA HIS A 29 -5.23 3.25 18.29
C HIS A 29 -6.12 3.86 17.21
N ASP A 30 -5.73 5.02 16.69
CA ASP A 30 -6.44 5.70 15.59
C ASP A 30 -6.47 4.84 14.33
N ILE A 31 -7.64 4.77 13.68
CA ILE A 31 -7.82 4.01 12.44
C ILE A 31 -7.76 4.95 11.24
N ARG A 32 -6.68 4.82 10.46
CA ARG A 32 -6.50 5.60 9.22
C ARG A 32 -7.04 4.88 8.00
N ASP A 33 -6.90 3.57 7.96
CA ASP A 33 -7.26 2.73 6.82
C ASP A 33 -7.51 1.27 7.24
N VAL A 34 -7.76 0.42 6.24
CA VAL A 34 -8.05 -1.00 6.41
C VAL A 34 -6.95 -1.80 7.09
N LEU A 35 -5.68 -1.41 6.98
CA LEU A 35 -4.59 -2.15 7.62
C LEU A 35 -4.60 -1.90 9.13
N ASP A 36 -4.81 -0.66 9.57
CA ASP A 36 -4.94 -0.34 11.00
C ASP A 36 -6.15 -1.10 11.58
N TYR A 37 -7.30 -1.03 10.88
CA TYR A 37 -8.51 -1.72 11.30
C TYR A 37 -8.27 -3.22 11.48
N ARG A 38 -7.82 -3.91 10.43
CA ARG A 38 -7.57 -5.37 10.48
C ARG A 38 -6.56 -5.76 11.53
N TYR A 39 -5.54 -4.93 11.76
CA TYR A 39 -4.51 -5.22 12.74
C TYR A 39 -5.05 -5.11 14.17
N TYR A 40 -5.72 -4.01 14.50
CA TYR A 40 -6.19 -3.75 15.86
C TYR A 40 -7.47 -4.50 16.24
N THR A 41 -8.21 -5.02 15.25
CA THR A 41 -9.37 -5.89 15.49
C THR A 41 -9.02 -7.37 15.62
N THR A 42 -7.75 -7.80 15.46
CA THR A 42 -7.40 -9.24 15.59
C THR A 42 -7.66 -9.84 16.97
N VAL A 43 -7.81 -9.03 18.01
CA VAL A 43 -8.02 -9.49 19.39
C VAL A 43 -9.48 -9.83 19.70
N LYS A 44 -9.72 -10.58 20.77
CA LYS A 44 -11.08 -10.98 21.21
C LYS A 44 -11.94 -9.83 21.68
N ASN A 45 -11.38 -9.00 22.57
CA ASN A 45 -12.07 -7.86 23.15
C ASN A 45 -11.61 -6.60 22.46
N ILE A 46 -12.56 -5.90 21.84
CA ILE A 46 -12.29 -4.64 21.15
C ILE A 46 -13.09 -3.52 21.79
N GLU A 47 -12.42 -2.40 22.02
CA GLU A 47 -13.03 -1.12 22.38
C GLU A 47 -12.90 -0.18 21.18
N CYS A 48 -14.04 0.23 20.63
CA CYS A 48 -14.09 1.13 19.49
C CYS A 48 -14.64 2.49 19.91
N VAL A 49 -13.97 3.55 19.48
CA VAL A 49 -14.47 4.93 19.60
C VAL A 49 -15.08 5.31 18.27
N PHE A 50 -16.36 5.64 18.29
CA PHE A 50 -17.11 6.14 17.14
C PHE A 50 -17.45 7.61 17.33
N CYS A 51 -17.80 8.28 16.23
CA CYS A 51 -18.32 9.64 16.22
C CYS A 51 -19.62 9.69 15.43
N ARG A 52 -20.69 10.21 16.05
CA ARG A 52 -21.99 10.46 15.44
C ARG A 52 -22.34 11.92 15.65
N ASP A 53 -22.61 12.65 14.56
CA ASP A 53 -22.97 14.07 14.59
C ASP A 53 -21.99 14.97 15.39
N GLY A 54 -20.70 14.60 15.42
CA GLY A 54 -19.65 15.32 16.15
C GLY A 54 -19.46 14.87 17.60
N GLU A 55 -20.34 14.02 18.14
CA GLU A 55 -20.22 13.47 19.48
C GLU A 55 -19.54 12.09 19.45
N ARG A 56 -18.52 11.91 20.29
CA ARG A 56 -17.81 10.64 20.42
C ARG A 56 -18.48 9.73 21.43
N PHE A 57 -18.57 8.45 21.10
CA PHE A 57 -19.07 7.42 22.00
C PHE A 57 -18.22 6.16 21.89
N VAL A 58 -18.21 5.37 22.97
CA VAL A 58 -17.43 4.13 23.07
C VAL A 58 -18.36 2.94 22.97
N CYS A 59 -17.95 1.93 22.20
CA CYS A 59 -18.63 0.64 22.13
C CYS A 59 -17.61 -0.47 22.32
N THR A 60 -17.92 -1.42 23.19
CA THR A 60 -17.14 -2.63 23.37
C THR A 60 -17.85 -3.82 22.72
N ALA A 61 -17.03 -4.74 22.21
CA ALA A 61 -17.47 -5.98 21.61
C ALA A 61 -16.52 -7.12 21.97
N GLU A 62 -17.09 -8.31 22.11
CA GLU A 62 -16.36 -9.58 22.22
C GLU A 62 -16.62 -10.39 20.95
N LYS A 63 -15.56 -11.00 20.43
CA LYS A 63 -15.56 -11.88 19.27
C LYS A 63 -14.44 -12.89 19.41
N ASP A 64 -14.38 -13.88 18.51
CA ASP A 64 -13.22 -14.75 18.45
C ASP A 64 -11.98 -14.03 17.90
N GLU A 65 -10.81 -14.61 18.20
CA GLU A 65 -9.54 -14.05 17.73
C GLU A 65 -9.49 -14.13 16.20
N TYR A 66 -9.00 -13.08 15.55
CA TYR A 66 -8.93 -12.90 14.09
C TYR A 66 -10.27 -12.74 13.35
N ASP A 67 -11.41 -12.96 14.00
CA ASP A 67 -12.72 -12.72 13.37
C ASP A 67 -12.93 -11.23 13.06
N ASP A 68 -13.67 -10.94 11.97
CA ASP A 68 -14.08 -9.57 11.66
C ASP A 68 -15.27 -9.18 12.54
N PRO A 69 -15.34 -7.95 13.08
CA PRO A 69 -16.48 -7.54 13.89
C PRO A 69 -17.73 -7.12 13.08
N GLY A 70 -17.75 -7.32 11.76
CA GLY A 70 -18.94 -7.18 10.92
C GLY A 70 -19.32 -5.72 10.63
N LEU A 71 -18.33 -4.86 10.40
CA LEU A 71 -18.52 -3.46 10.01
C LEU A 71 -18.15 -3.25 8.55
N ASP A 72 -19.08 -2.71 7.78
CA ASP A 72 -18.85 -2.32 6.39
C ASP A 72 -18.45 -0.85 6.28
N PHE A 73 -17.59 -0.55 5.31
CA PHE A 73 -17.12 0.81 5.06
C PHE A 73 -17.27 1.21 3.60
N SER A 74 -17.43 2.52 3.37
CA SER A 74 -17.65 3.11 2.04
C SER A 74 -16.59 2.77 0.98
N THR A 75 -15.37 2.46 1.40
CA THR A 75 -14.30 2.03 0.50
C THR A 75 -13.57 0.85 1.10
N PHE A 76 -13.11 -0.07 0.25
CA PHE A 76 -12.32 -1.23 0.66
C PHE A 76 -11.04 -0.86 1.44
N LEU A 77 -10.43 0.29 1.11
CA LEU A 77 -9.24 0.77 1.81
C LEU A 77 -9.57 1.60 3.06
N MET A 78 -10.85 1.84 3.34
CA MET A 78 -11.34 2.74 4.38
C MET A 78 -10.86 4.19 4.25
N ASP A 79 -10.26 4.51 3.09
CA ASP A 79 -9.68 5.79 2.72
C ASP A 79 -9.55 5.85 1.18
N LYS A 80 -9.27 7.03 0.65
CA LYS A 80 -9.10 7.24 -0.80
C LYS A 80 -7.83 6.54 -1.28
N LYS A 81 -7.92 5.93 -2.48
CA LYS A 81 -6.75 5.37 -3.17
C LYS A 81 -5.74 6.47 -3.47
N ARG A 82 -4.46 6.16 -3.26
CA ARG A 82 -3.34 7.07 -3.58
C ARG A 82 -2.94 6.90 -5.04
N SER A 83 -2.95 7.99 -5.80
CA SER A 83 -2.50 7.97 -7.20
C SER A 83 -0.98 8.05 -7.31
N CYS A 84 -0.40 7.34 -8.28
CA CYS A 84 1.01 7.41 -8.63
C CYS A 84 1.43 8.84 -9.01
N ARG A 85 2.58 9.28 -8.49
CA ARG A 85 3.18 10.59 -8.77
C ARG A 85 4.27 10.56 -9.84
N ASN A 86 4.55 9.38 -10.40
CA ASN A 86 5.58 9.19 -11.41
C ASN A 86 5.06 9.44 -12.83
N LYS A 87 5.98 9.84 -13.71
CA LYS A 87 5.78 9.98 -15.15
C LYS A 87 6.78 9.07 -15.86
N CYS A 88 6.65 7.77 -15.61
CA CYS A 88 7.61 6.80 -16.11
C CYS A 88 7.66 6.82 -17.64
N VAL A 89 8.85 6.67 -18.21
CA VAL A 89 9.08 6.65 -19.67
C VAL A 89 8.31 5.54 -20.39
N PHE A 90 7.83 4.53 -19.65
CA PHE A 90 7.05 3.39 -20.15
C PHE A 90 5.64 3.29 -19.54
N CYS A 91 5.11 4.36 -18.94
CA CYS A 91 3.84 4.28 -18.21
C CYS A 91 2.68 3.83 -19.12
N PHE A 92 2.24 2.58 -18.98
CA PHE A 92 1.16 1.99 -19.78
C PHE A 92 -0.15 2.79 -19.69
N ILE A 93 -0.43 3.34 -18.52
CA ILE A 93 -1.65 4.14 -18.30
C ILE A 93 -1.61 5.46 -19.10
N ASP A 94 -0.45 6.09 -19.24
CA ASP A 94 -0.30 7.30 -20.07
C ASP A 94 -0.43 7.01 -21.57
N GLN A 95 -0.22 5.75 -21.97
CA GLN A 95 -0.32 5.30 -23.36
C GLN A 95 -1.76 4.92 -23.76
N ASN A 96 -2.70 4.92 -22.80
CA ASN A 96 -4.10 4.63 -23.11
C ASN A 96 -4.71 5.69 -24.06
N PRO A 97 -5.49 5.28 -25.08
CA PRO A 97 -6.21 6.20 -25.97
C PRO A 97 -7.09 7.18 -25.21
N LYS A 98 -7.30 8.38 -25.76
CA LYS A 98 -8.20 9.40 -25.17
C LYS A 98 -9.68 8.97 -25.26
N GLY A 99 -10.50 9.45 -24.32
CA GLY A 99 -11.96 9.22 -24.31
C GLY A 99 -12.41 7.90 -23.67
N MET A 100 -11.50 7.20 -22.98
CA MET A 100 -11.84 6.03 -22.16
C MET A 100 -12.47 6.44 -20.83
N ARG A 101 -12.98 5.46 -20.09
CA ARG A 101 -13.51 5.66 -18.73
C ARG A 101 -12.40 6.19 -17.81
N ASP A 102 -12.73 7.14 -16.93
CA ASP A 102 -11.77 7.77 -16.01
C ASP A 102 -10.97 6.76 -15.17
N SER A 103 -11.61 5.65 -14.79
CA SER A 103 -10.96 4.57 -14.03
C SER A 103 -9.80 3.89 -14.77
N VAL A 104 -9.80 3.90 -16.11
CA VAL A 104 -8.73 3.34 -16.94
C VAL A 104 -7.47 4.22 -16.92
N TYR A 105 -7.62 5.51 -16.61
CA TYR A 105 -6.50 6.44 -16.48
C TYR A 105 -5.95 6.54 -15.05
N PHE A 106 -6.53 5.81 -14.09
CA PHE A 106 -6.05 5.82 -12.72
C PHE A 106 -4.73 5.05 -12.61
N LYS A 107 -3.68 5.74 -12.18
CA LYS A 107 -2.38 5.13 -11.88
C LYS A 107 -2.32 4.77 -10.41
N ASP A 108 -2.31 3.48 -10.12
CA ASP A 108 -2.15 2.99 -8.76
C ASP A 108 -0.67 2.99 -8.33
N ASP A 109 -0.40 3.41 -7.10
CA ASP A 109 0.90 3.30 -6.42
C ASP A 109 0.65 3.41 -4.91
N ASP A 110 -0.29 2.58 -4.43
CA ASP A 110 -0.78 2.55 -3.05
C ASP A 110 -0.21 1.32 -2.33
N GLU A 111 0.55 1.56 -1.25
CA GLU A 111 1.25 0.51 -0.53
C GLU A 111 0.32 -0.52 0.10
N ARG A 112 -0.90 -0.11 0.45
CA ARG A 112 -1.91 -0.99 1.04
C ARG A 112 -2.32 -2.07 0.06
N LEU A 113 -2.40 -1.71 -1.22
CA LEU A 113 -2.74 -2.66 -2.29
C LEU A 113 -1.57 -3.58 -2.63
N SER A 114 -0.33 -3.19 -2.33
CA SER A 114 0.81 -4.10 -2.47
C SER A 114 0.68 -5.31 -1.56
N PHE A 115 0.31 -5.08 -0.30
CA PHE A 115 0.07 -6.17 0.65
C PHE A 115 -1.25 -6.90 0.39
N LEU A 116 -2.34 -6.17 0.14
CA LEU A 116 -3.68 -6.76 0.05
C LEU A 116 -3.96 -7.48 -1.28
N GLN A 117 -3.33 -7.04 -2.37
CA GLN A 117 -3.64 -7.50 -3.73
C GLN A 117 -2.39 -7.84 -4.55
N GLY A 118 -1.20 -7.71 -3.98
CA GLY A 118 0.04 -7.99 -4.70
C GLY A 118 0.42 -6.93 -5.74
N SER A 119 -0.16 -5.73 -5.69
CA SER A 119 0.22 -4.62 -6.59
C SER A 119 1.69 -4.22 -6.39
N TYR A 120 2.36 -3.83 -7.48
CA TYR A 120 3.74 -3.33 -7.40
C TYR A 120 3.76 -1.83 -7.14
N ILE A 121 4.50 -1.40 -6.13
CA ILE A 121 4.69 0.02 -5.79
C ILE A 121 6.10 0.51 -6.11
N THR A 122 6.26 1.81 -6.28
CA THR A 122 7.54 2.45 -6.63
C THR A 122 8.30 2.99 -5.41
N LEU A 123 7.71 2.91 -4.20
CA LEU A 123 8.19 3.54 -2.96
C LEU A 123 8.24 5.07 -2.96
N THR A 124 7.95 5.72 -4.09
CA THR A 124 8.03 7.18 -4.21
C THR A 124 6.90 7.89 -3.47
N ASN A 125 5.76 7.22 -3.30
CA ASN A 125 4.60 7.70 -2.55
C ASN A 125 4.71 7.47 -1.03
N LEU A 126 5.62 6.59 -0.58
CA LEU A 126 5.77 6.28 0.85
C LEU A 126 6.43 7.44 1.60
N SER A 127 5.85 7.83 2.73
CA SER A 127 6.54 8.66 3.74
C SER A 127 7.44 7.79 4.63
N ASP A 128 8.29 8.43 5.43
CA ASP A 128 9.09 7.71 6.44
C ASP A 128 8.20 7.06 7.51
N GLU A 129 7.07 7.69 7.84
CA GLU A 129 6.07 7.13 8.77
C GLU A 129 5.43 5.87 8.20
N ASP A 130 5.10 5.85 6.90
CA ASP A 130 4.54 4.67 6.25
C ASP A 130 5.54 3.50 6.29
N VAL A 131 6.84 3.77 6.10
CA VAL A 131 7.91 2.75 6.21
C VAL A 131 8.00 2.18 7.62
N GLU A 132 8.03 3.04 8.64
CA GLU A 132 8.06 2.57 10.05
C GLU A 132 6.82 1.77 10.40
N ARG A 133 5.67 2.19 9.89
CA ARG A 133 4.40 1.49 10.07
C ARG A 133 4.45 0.09 9.47
N ILE A 134 4.92 -0.05 8.22
CA ILE A 134 5.10 -1.34 7.55
C ILE A 134 5.97 -2.28 8.40
N ILE A 135 7.09 -1.78 8.91
CA ILE A 135 8.05 -2.55 9.72
C ILE A 135 7.42 -2.96 11.06
N LYS A 136 6.76 -2.02 11.74
CA LYS A 136 6.12 -2.23 13.05
C LYS A 136 5.00 -3.27 12.97
N MET A 137 4.15 -3.17 11.95
CA MET A 137 3.02 -4.06 11.74
C MET A 137 3.42 -5.38 11.09
N LYS A 138 4.69 -5.56 10.72
CA LYS A 138 5.20 -6.74 10.00
C LYS A 138 4.42 -7.03 8.73
N ILE A 139 4.10 -5.96 7.98
CA ILE A 139 3.41 -6.07 6.69
C ILE A 139 4.41 -6.66 5.68
N THR A 140 4.22 -7.93 5.35
CA THR A 140 5.13 -8.70 4.48
C THR A 140 4.37 -9.79 3.72
N PRO A 141 4.71 -10.08 2.45
CA PRO A 141 5.71 -9.41 1.61
C PRO A 141 5.20 -8.10 0.98
N ILE A 142 6.12 -7.28 0.49
CA ILE A 142 5.82 -6.09 -0.34
C ILE A 142 6.42 -6.26 -1.74
N ASN A 143 5.63 -5.89 -2.75
CA ASN A 143 6.01 -5.96 -4.15
C ASN A 143 6.48 -4.58 -4.63
N VAL A 144 7.74 -4.48 -5.07
CA VAL A 144 8.38 -3.22 -5.43
C VAL A 144 8.81 -3.21 -6.89
N SER A 145 8.36 -2.20 -7.64
CA SER A 145 8.85 -1.90 -8.98
C SER A 145 10.11 -1.04 -8.90
N VAL A 146 11.27 -1.64 -9.22
CA VAL A 146 12.58 -1.01 -9.02
C VAL A 146 13.06 -0.27 -10.27
N HIS A 147 12.71 -0.69 -11.48
CA HIS A 147 13.26 -0.14 -12.74
C HIS A 147 14.80 -0.28 -12.84
N THR A 148 15.56 0.43 -11.99
CA THR A 148 17.02 0.37 -11.79
C THR A 148 17.38 0.71 -10.33
N MET A 149 18.49 0.17 -9.83
CA MET A 149 19.10 0.53 -8.54
C MET A 149 20.01 1.76 -8.62
N GLU A 150 20.24 2.32 -9.81
CA GLU A 150 21.06 3.53 -9.99
C GLU A 150 20.21 4.79 -9.74
N PRO A 151 20.51 5.61 -8.73
CA PRO A 151 19.62 6.70 -8.34
C PRO A 151 19.34 7.72 -9.46
N ALA A 152 20.38 8.11 -10.22
CA ALA A 152 20.24 9.08 -11.30
C ALA A 152 19.41 8.53 -12.47
N LEU A 153 19.67 7.29 -12.88
CA LEU A 153 18.91 6.63 -13.94
C LEU A 153 17.45 6.44 -13.51
N ARG A 154 17.21 6.08 -12.25
CA ARG A 154 15.87 5.93 -11.69
C ARG A 154 15.07 7.23 -11.72
N VAL A 155 15.69 8.37 -11.36
CA VAL A 155 15.05 9.69 -11.47
C VAL A 155 14.64 9.99 -12.91
N MET A 156 15.54 9.73 -13.86
CA MET A 156 15.26 9.92 -15.29
C MET A 156 14.10 9.05 -15.76
N MET A 157 14.17 7.73 -15.50
CA MET A 157 13.17 6.77 -15.98
C MET A 157 11.78 6.99 -15.39
N THR A 158 11.69 7.46 -14.14
CA THR A 158 10.41 7.68 -13.45
C THR A 158 9.86 9.09 -13.62
N GLY A 159 10.68 10.03 -14.13
CA GLY A 159 10.33 11.44 -14.20
C GLY A 159 10.10 12.07 -12.81
N ASN A 160 10.66 11.49 -11.74
CA ASN A 160 10.45 11.92 -10.36
C ASN A 160 11.78 12.15 -9.66
N ARG A 161 12.04 13.41 -9.27
CA ARG A 161 13.28 13.83 -8.58
C ARG A 161 13.56 13.09 -7.27
N PHE A 162 12.53 12.56 -6.61
CA PHE A 162 12.65 11.82 -5.36
C PHE A 162 12.83 10.31 -5.55
N ALA A 163 12.76 9.80 -6.78
CA ALA A 163 12.81 8.37 -7.02
C ALA A 163 14.17 7.76 -6.69
N GLY A 164 15.27 8.49 -6.89
CA GLY A 164 16.60 8.02 -6.48
C GLY A 164 16.68 7.79 -4.96
N ASP A 165 16.16 8.72 -4.17
CA ASP A 165 16.12 8.61 -2.70
C ASP A 165 15.13 7.55 -2.22
N SER A 166 14.10 7.22 -2.99
CA SER A 166 13.14 6.18 -2.60
C SER A 166 13.79 4.80 -2.47
N LEU A 167 14.95 4.56 -3.09
CA LEU A 167 15.75 3.35 -2.89
C LEU A 167 16.22 3.19 -1.45
N LYS A 168 16.47 4.28 -0.70
CA LYS A 168 16.81 4.21 0.73
C LYS A 168 15.71 3.54 1.55
N LYS A 169 14.45 3.72 1.15
CA LYS A 169 13.30 3.08 1.80
C LYS A 169 13.29 1.56 1.56
N LEU A 170 13.72 1.12 0.37
CA LEU A 170 13.86 -0.31 0.06
C LEU A 170 14.81 -0.99 1.05
N TRP A 171 15.96 -0.37 1.31
CA TRP A 171 16.94 -0.86 2.28
C TRP A 171 16.40 -0.86 3.71
N ARG A 172 15.76 0.24 4.14
CA ARG A 172 15.13 0.32 5.48
C ARG A 172 14.07 -0.77 5.69
N LEU A 173 13.23 -1.03 4.68
CA LEU A 173 12.25 -2.11 4.73
C LEU A 173 12.92 -3.48 4.91
N ALA A 174 14.00 -3.73 4.15
CA ALA A 174 14.76 -4.97 4.26
C ALA A 174 15.44 -5.13 5.64
N GLU A 175 16.04 -4.07 6.16
CA GLU A 175 16.65 -4.03 7.49
C GLU A 175 15.61 -4.25 8.60
N GLY A 176 14.38 -3.75 8.42
CA GLY A 176 13.24 -3.99 9.31
C GLY A 176 12.65 -5.41 9.23
N GLY A 177 13.16 -6.26 8.34
CA GLY A 177 12.71 -7.65 8.17
C GLY A 177 11.51 -7.82 7.22
N THR A 178 11.17 -6.79 6.42
CA THR A 178 10.09 -6.89 5.43
C THR A 178 10.54 -7.71 4.24
N GLY A 179 9.80 -8.76 3.89
CA GLY A 179 10.04 -9.56 2.69
C GLY A 179 9.75 -8.77 1.42
N LEU A 180 10.65 -8.84 0.44
CA LEU A 180 10.59 -8.01 -0.78
C LEU A 180 10.54 -8.88 -2.04
N ASN A 181 9.52 -8.64 -2.87
CA ASN A 181 9.48 -9.11 -4.25
C ASN A 181 9.78 -7.93 -5.17
N LEU A 182 10.82 -8.05 -6.00
CA LEU A 182 11.23 -6.98 -6.90
C LEU A 182 10.78 -7.28 -8.33
N GLN A 183 10.35 -6.23 -9.03
CA GLN A 183 10.13 -6.25 -10.45
C GLN A 183 10.98 -5.18 -11.13
N PHE A 184 11.78 -5.61 -12.10
CA PHE A 184 12.56 -4.75 -12.98
C PHE A 184 11.84 -4.66 -14.32
N VAL A 185 11.35 -3.48 -14.65
CA VAL A 185 10.79 -3.21 -15.98
C VAL A 185 11.93 -2.74 -16.89
N LEU A 186 12.24 -3.55 -17.90
CA LEU A 186 13.34 -3.30 -18.84
C LEU A 186 12.88 -2.49 -20.04
N CYS A 187 13.52 -1.35 -20.25
CA CYS A 187 13.41 -0.53 -21.45
C CYS A 187 14.71 -0.65 -22.23
N ARG A 188 14.61 -1.16 -23.47
CA ARG A 188 15.75 -1.42 -24.35
C ARG A 188 16.58 -0.14 -24.57
N GLY A 189 17.89 -0.24 -24.38
CA GLY A 189 18.85 0.86 -24.53
C GLY A 189 18.79 1.91 -23.42
N ILE A 190 18.06 1.65 -22.33
CA ILE A 190 17.92 2.59 -21.19
C ILE A 190 18.45 1.96 -19.91
N ASN A 191 17.88 0.83 -19.48
CA ASN A 191 18.26 0.15 -18.23
C ASN A 191 18.53 -1.35 -18.43
N ASP A 192 18.87 -1.74 -19.65
CA ASP A 192 19.36 -3.08 -20.00
C ASP A 192 20.89 -3.18 -19.91
N GLY A 193 21.45 -4.34 -20.25
CA GLY A 193 22.90 -4.57 -20.23
C GLY A 193 23.52 -4.40 -18.84
N GLU A 194 24.56 -3.57 -18.75
CA GLU A 194 25.29 -3.33 -17.50
C GLU A 194 24.42 -2.66 -16.41
N HIS A 195 23.45 -1.82 -16.78
CA HIS A 195 22.52 -1.20 -15.82
C HIS A 195 21.62 -2.23 -15.13
N LEU A 196 21.12 -3.21 -15.90
CA LEU A 196 20.36 -4.32 -15.35
C LEU A 196 21.26 -5.19 -14.45
N LYS A 197 22.46 -5.53 -14.94
CA LYS A 197 23.40 -6.35 -14.18
C LYS A 197 23.73 -5.72 -12.82
N TYR A 198 24.09 -4.43 -12.82
CA TYR A 198 24.30 -3.66 -11.60
C TYR A 198 23.06 -3.71 -10.69
N SER A 199 21.87 -3.50 -11.26
CA SER A 199 20.62 -3.49 -10.48
C SER A 199 20.33 -4.84 -9.82
N LEU A 200 20.59 -5.94 -10.52
CA LEU A 200 20.42 -7.29 -9.97
C LEU A 200 21.47 -7.59 -8.89
N GLU A 201 22.73 -7.25 -9.13
CA GLU A 201 23.84 -7.43 -8.17
C GLU A 201 23.62 -6.62 -6.89
N GLU A 202 23.20 -5.36 -7.00
CA GLU A 202 22.86 -4.53 -5.83
C GLU A 202 21.65 -5.09 -5.08
N SER A 203 20.61 -5.51 -5.79
CA SER A 203 19.40 -6.04 -5.16
C SER A 203 19.63 -7.36 -4.46
N ALA A 204 20.56 -8.19 -4.95
CA ALA A 204 20.92 -9.45 -4.32
C ALA A 204 21.51 -9.27 -2.90
N LYS A 205 21.93 -8.06 -2.52
CA LYS A 205 22.42 -7.76 -1.16
C LYS A 205 21.28 -7.53 -0.16
N LEU A 206 20.04 -7.40 -0.60
CA LEU A 206 18.87 -7.28 0.27
C LEU A 206 18.62 -8.62 0.97
N LYS A 207 18.83 -8.67 2.29
CA LYS A 207 18.71 -9.90 3.09
C LYS A 207 17.32 -10.53 3.08
N THR A 208 16.29 -9.74 2.78
CA THR A 208 14.89 -10.16 2.75
C THR A 208 14.32 -10.26 1.34
N LEU A 209 15.18 -10.28 0.32
CA LEU A 209 14.78 -10.53 -1.06
C LEU A 209 14.16 -11.93 -1.17
N ILE A 210 12.89 -11.99 -1.55
CA ILE A 210 12.16 -13.24 -1.78
C ILE A 210 12.23 -13.62 -3.27
N SER A 211 11.98 -12.66 -4.16
CA SER A 211 12.02 -12.88 -5.60
C SER A 211 12.43 -11.62 -6.36
N ALA A 212 12.99 -11.81 -7.55
CA ALA A 212 13.30 -10.75 -8.50
C ALA A 212 12.83 -11.18 -9.90
N SER A 213 11.87 -10.45 -10.45
CA SER A 213 11.32 -10.68 -11.79
C SER A 213 11.80 -9.58 -12.73
N VAL A 214 12.12 -9.96 -13.97
CA VAL A 214 12.53 -9.03 -15.02
C VAL A 214 11.48 -9.09 -16.12
N VAL A 215 10.83 -7.97 -16.40
CA VAL A 215 9.75 -7.86 -17.38
C VAL A 215 10.15 -6.86 -18.48
N PRO A 216 10.13 -7.24 -19.76
CA PRO A 216 10.38 -6.29 -20.84
C PRO A 216 9.21 -5.32 -20.95
N ALA A 217 9.49 -4.03 -21.11
CA ALA A 217 8.50 -3.07 -21.55
C ALA A 217 8.07 -3.48 -22.97
N GLY A 218 6.81 -3.87 -23.12
CA GLY A 218 6.23 -4.15 -24.43
C GLY A 218 6.17 -2.87 -25.24
N ILE A 219 7.00 -2.76 -26.27
CA ILE A 219 6.92 -1.69 -27.26
C ILE A 219 6.18 -2.29 -28.45
N THR A 220 4.96 -1.80 -28.72
CA THR A 220 4.26 -2.01 -30.00
C THR A 220 4.50 -0.82 -30.92
#